data_AF-A0A5P2UCG6-F1
#
_entry.id   AF-A0A5P2UCG6-F1
#
_cell.length_a   1.000
_cell.length_b   1.000
_cell.length_c   1.000
_cell.angle_alpha   90.00
_cell.angle_beta   90.00
_cell.angle_gamma   90.00
#
_symmetry.space_group_name_H-M   'P 1'
#
loop_
_entity.id
_entity.type
_entity.pdbx_description
1 polymer ?
#
loop_
_entity_poly.entity_id
_entity_poly.type
_entity_poly.pdbx_seq_one_letter_code
_entity_poly.pdbx_strand_id
1 'polypeptide(L)'
;LSNQASGRSLLVENLTGNITVEGALRVNNQVGGSAVAGSSANFEFKAGADTNNGTATFNNDIHLGKAVNLRVDAHTAYFNGNIYLGKSTNLRVNGHSAHFKNIDASKSDNGLNTSTLDLSGVTDKV
;
A
#
# COMPACT_ATOMS: atom_id res chain seq x y z
N LEU A 1 -0.24 3.88 -11.97
CA LEU A 1 0.80 2.94 -12.41
C LEU A 1 0.31 2.20 -13.66
N SER A 2 1.02 2.30 -14.79
CA SER A 2 0.81 1.37 -15.91
C SER A 2 1.54 0.06 -15.57
N ASN A 3 0.91 -1.10 -15.79
CA ASN A 3 1.48 -2.41 -15.51
C ASN A 3 1.51 -3.28 -16.76
N GLN A 4 2.62 -3.99 -16.96
CA GLN A 4 2.89 -4.87 -18.11
C GLN A 4 3.46 -6.21 -17.62
N ALA A 5 3.72 -7.15 -18.53
CA ALA A 5 4.15 -8.51 -18.19
C ALA A 5 5.40 -8.59 -17.28
N SER A 6 6.30 -7.61 -17.34
CA SER A 6 7.49 -7.55 -16.48
C SER A 6 7.22 -7.18 -15.02
N GLY A 7 5.97 -6.82 -14.68
CA GLY A 7 5.66 -6.12 -13.44
C GLY A 7 6.20 -4.69 -13.45
N ARG A 8 5.67 -3.85 -12.55
CA ARG A 8 6.09 -2.45 -12.41
C ARG A 8 6.04 -2.04 -10.94
N SER A 9 6.99 -1.20 -10.55
CA SER A 9 7.01 -0.54 -9.23
C SER A 9 6.97 0.97 -9.41
N LEU A 10 6.23 1.65 -8.53
CA LEU A 10 6.27 3.10 -8.36
C LEU A 10 6.79 3.40 -6.96
N LEU A 11 7.95 4.03 -6.87
CA LEU A 11 8.50 4.59 -5.65
C LEU A 11 8.16 6.07 -5.56
N VAL A 12 7.56 6.48 -4.45
CA VAL A 12 7.35 7.88 -4.07
C VAL A 12 8.07 8.10 -2.75
N GLU A 13 9.13 8.89 -2.79
CA GLU A 13 10.01 9.10 -1.64
C GLU A 13 10.16 10.60 -1.34
N ASN A 14 9.99 10.94 -0.06
CA ASN A 14 10.36 12.24 0.49
C ASN A 14 11.39 12.00 1.59
N LEU A 15 12.62 12.47 1.37
CA LEU A 15 13.76 12.16 2.23
C LEU A 15 13.61 12.74 3.64
N THR A 16 13.04 13.93 3.77
CA THR A 16 13.02 14.65 5.05
C THR A 16 11.61 14.96 5.54
N GLY A 17 10.65 15.04 4.62
CA GLY A 17 9.30 15.49 4.90
C GLY A 17 8.24 14.41 4.82
N ASN A 18 6.99 14.88 4.85
CA ASN A 18 5.80 14.04 4.81
C ASN A 18 5.39 13.70 3.38
N ILE A 19 4.52 12.70 3.26
CA ILE A 19 3.78 12.37 2.04
C ILE A 19 2.29 12.46 2.37
N THR A 20 1.52 13.14 1.51
CA THR A 20 0.05 13.12 1.58
C THR A 20 -0.50 12.73 0.22
N VAL A 21 -1.33 11.69 0.20
CA VAL A 21 -1.96 11.15 -1.00
C VAL A 21 -3.45 11.47 -0.98
N GLU A 22 -3.83 12.44 -1.81
CA GLU A 22 -5.20 12.95 -1.95
C GLU A 22 -6.01 12.26 -3.05
N GLY A 23 -5.42 11.30 -3.77
CA GLY A 23 -6.06 10.61 -4.88
C GLY A 23 -6.03 9.09 -4.74
N ALA A 24 -6.97 8.41 -5.41
CA ALA A 24 -7.01 6.95 -5.43
C ALA A 24 -5.81 6.36 -6.20
N LEU A 25 -5.24 5.28 -5.66
CA LEU A 25 -4.21 4.48 -6.34
C LEU A 25 -4.85 3.72 -7.51
N ARG A 26 -4.23 3.84 -8.69
CA ARG A 26 -4.74 3.25 -9.94
C ARG A 26 -3.67 2.40 -10.62
N VAL A 27 -4.07 1.21 -11.06
CA VAL A 27 -3.29 0.37 -11.98
C VAL A 27 -4.01 0.37 -13.32
N ASN A 28 -3.28 0.63 -14.41
CA ASN A 28 -3.84 0.72 -15.77
C ASN A 28 -5.07 1.65 -15.85
N ASN A 29 -4.96 2.83 -15.23
CA ASN A 29 -6.00 3.86 -15.15
C ASN A 29 -7.29 3.44 -14.42
N GLN A 30 -7.28 2.34 -13.67
CA GLN A 30 -8.45 1.82 -12.96
C GLN A 30 -8.20 1.75 -11.45
N VAL A 31 -9.17 2.21 -10.65
CA VAL A 31 -9.19 2.01 -9.18
C VAL A 31 -9.55 0.55 -8.90
N GLY A 32 -8.79 -0.12 -8.04
CA GLY A 32 -8.90 -1.58 -7.88
C GLY A 32 -8.41 -2.36 -9.11
N GLY A 33 -7.70 -1.69 -10.02
CA GLY A 33 -7.06 -2.33 -11.18
C GLY A 33 -6.13 -3.44 -10.73
N SER A 34 -5.98 -4.47 -11.56
CA SER A 34 -5.17 -5.66 -11.27
C SER A 34 -3.87 -5.66 -12.07
N ALA A 35 -2.86 -6.36 -11.56
CA ALA A 35 -1.67 -6.65 -12.34
C ALA A 35 -2.00 -7.64 -13.49
N VAL A 36 -1.16 -7.62 -14.52
CA VAL A 36 -1.20 -8.57 -15.64
C VAL A 36 -0.79 -9.96 -15.10
N ALA A 37 -1.34 -11.03 -15.67
CA ALA A 37 -1.01 -12.40 -15.23
C ALA A 37 0.51 -12.65 -15.25
N GLY A 38 1.04 -13.29 -14.21
CA GLY A 38 2.47 -13.54 -14.05
C GLY A 38 3.30 -12.33 -13.60
N SER A 39 2.67 -11.19 -13.32
CA SER A 39 3.33 -9.95 -12.87
C SER A 39 2.76 -9.40 -11.57
N SER A 40 3.40 -8.38 -11.01
CA SER A 40 2.90 -7.58 -9.88
C SER A 40 2.98 -6.08 -10.16
N ALA A 41 2.07 -5.33 -9.55
CA ALA A 41 2.10 -3.87 -9.54
C ALA A 41 2.38 -3.39 -8.11
N ASN A 42 3.49 -2.69 -7.89
CA ASN A 42 3.95 -2.34 -6.55
C ASN A 42 3.92 -0.81 -6.36
N PHE A 43 3.25 -0.36 -5.31
CA PHE A 43 3.32 1.01 -4.83
C PHE A 43 4.19 1.05 -3.58
N GLU A 44 5.19 1.92 -3.57
CA GLU A 44 6.11 2.09 -2.45
C GLU A 44 6.14 3.57 -2.07
N PHE A 45 5.80 3.86 -0.81
CA PHE A 45 5.82 5.21 -0.26
C PHE A 45 6.81 5.28 0.89
N LYS A 46 7.74 6.24 0.85
CA LYS A 46 8.76 6.44 1.87
C LYS A 46 8.76 7.89 2.34
N ALA A 47 8.35 8.14 3.58
CA ALA A 47 8.27 9.48 4.15
C ALA A 47 9.31 9.67 5.26
N GLY A 48 10.14 10.71 5.14
CA GLY A 48 11.20 11.02 6.09
C GLY A 48 12.30 9.97 6.12
N ALA A 49 12.72 9.44 4.96
CA ALA A 49 13.72 8.38 4.86
C ALA A 49 15.06 8.67 5.59
N ASP A 50 15.49 9.93 5.59
CA ASP A 50 16.74 10.37 6.24
C ASP A 50 16.52 10.81 7.70
N THR A 51 15.29 11.17 8.06
CA THR A 51 14.95 11.71 9.39
C THR A 51 14.31 10.69 10.31
N ASN A 52 13.80 9.58 9.76
CA ASN A 52 12.97 8.60 10.44
C ASN A 52 11.79 9.22 11.22
N ASN A 53 11.31 10.38 10.76
CA ASN A 53 10.27 11.16 11.43
C ASN A 53 9.17 11.66 10.48
N GLY A 54 9.12 11.14 9.25
CA GLY A 54 8.13 11.53 8.25
C GLY A 54 6.78 10.83 8.46
N THR A 55 5.70 11.54 8.15
CA THR A 55 4.34 10.98 8.15
C THR A 55 3.88 10.68 6.72
N ALA A 56 3.29 9.52 6.49
CA ALA A 56 2.61 9.16 5.23
C ALA A 56 1.10 9.09 5.46
N THR A 57 0.34 9.95 4.79
CA THR A 57 -1.12 10.07 4.97
C THR A 57 -1.85 9.74 3.68
N PHE A 58 -2.80 8.81 3.75
CA PHE A 58 -3.68 8.42 2.66
C PHE A 58 -5.12 8.82 3.00
N ASN A 59 -5.63 9.84 2.32
CA ASN A 59 -6.93 10.45 2.62
C ASN A 59 -8.11 9.79 1.90
N ASN A 60 -7.85 8.83 1.01
CA ASN A 60 -8.85 8.15 0.21
C ASN A 60 -8.85 6.65 0.47
N ASP A 61 -9.96 6.01 0.10
CA ASP A 61 -10.06 4.56 0.03
C ASP A 61 -8.98 3.98 -0.89
N ILE A 62 -8.35 2.89 -0.45
CA ILE A 62 -7.31 2.18 -1.18
C ILE A 62 -7.87 0.84 -1.64
N HIS A 63 -7.90 0.62 -2.95
CA HIS A 63 -8.31 -0.65 -3.54
C HIS A 63 -7.11 -1.34 -4.18
N LEU A 64 -6.60 -2.39 -3.54
CA LEU A 64 -5.54 -3.22 -4.10
C LEU A 64 -6.20 -4.37 -4.88
N GLY A 65 -6.19 -4.29 -6.22
CA GLY A 65 -6.68 -5.35 -7.09
C GLY A 65 -5.76 -6.59 -7.07
N LYS A 66 -6.02 -7.59 -7.92
CA LYS A 66 -5.22 -8.83 -7.91
C LYS A 66 -3.73 -8.54 -8.16
N ALA A 67 -2.86 -9.10 -7.32
CA ALA A 67 -1.41 -8.95 -7.40
C ALA A 67 -0.91 -7.49 -7.40
N VAL A 68 -1.65 -6.62 -6.72
CA VAL A 68 -1.25 -5.23 -6.44
C VAL A 68 -0.77 -5.14 -4.99
N ASN A 69 0.43 -4.59 -4.80
CA ASN A 69 1.07 -4.49 -3.49
C ASN A 69 1.24 -3.02 -3.09
N LEU A 70 1.14 -2.76 -1.79
CA LEU A 70 1.40 -1.46 -1.18
C LEU A 70 2.40 -1.63 -0.04
N ARG A 71 3.51 -0.90 -0.10
CA ARG A 71 4.46 -0.76 0.99
C ARG A 71 4.54 0.70 1.43
N VAL A 72 4.46 0.92 2.74
CA VAL A 72 4.61 2.25 3.35
C VAL A 72 5.71 2.17 4.40
N ASP A 73 6.77 2.94 4.20
CA ASP A 73 7.86 3.15 5.17
C ASP A 73 7.76 4.60 5.66
N ALA A 74 7.35 4.81 6.91
CA ALA A 74 7.17 6.14 7.50
C ALA A 74 7.30 6.05 9.02
N HIS A 75 7.58 7.15 9.71
CA HIS A 75 7.47 7.17 11.17
C HIS A 75 6.03 6.91 11.61
N THR A 76 5.07 7.59 10.98
CA THR A 76 3.64 7.34 11.20
C THR A 76 2.94 7.20 9.86
N ALA A 77 2.12 6.15 9.72
CA ALA A 77 1.26 5.95 8.56
C ALA A 77 -0.22 6.13 8.94
N TYR A 78 -0.92 7.04 8.26
CA TYR A 78 -2.37 7.22 8.42
C TYR A 78 -3.12 6.75 7.18
N PHE A 79 -4.07 5.83 7.39
CA PHE A 79 -5.03 5.38 6.38
C PHE A 79 -6.42 5.85 6.79
N ASN A 80 -6.75 7.06 6.37
CA ASN A 80 -8.02 7.73 6.71
C ASN A 80 -9.19 7.21 5.86
N GLY A 81 -8.89 6.57 4.71
CA GLY A 81 -9.85 5.78 3.94
C GLY A 81 -9.83 4.30 4.32
N ASN A 82 -10.83 3.55 3.84
CA ASN A 82 -10.85 2.10 3.98
C ASN A 82 -9.82 1.45 3.04
N ILE A 83 -9.27 0.32 3.43
CA ILE A 83 -8.40 -0.48 2.55
C ILE A 83 -9.12 -1.76 2.14
N TYR A 84 -9.17 -2.05 0.85
CA TYR A 84 -9.76 -3.27 0.29
C TYR A 84 -8.66 -4.11 -0.34
N LEU A 85 -8.49 -5.34 0.17
CA LEU A 85 -7.49 -6.29 -0.30
C LEU A 85 -8.13 -7.30 -1.26
N GLY A 86 -7.74 -7.22 -2.53
CA GLY A 86 -8.01 -8.25 -3.55
C GLY A 86 -7.12 -9.47 -3.36
N LYS A 87 -7.06 -10.36 -4.36
CA LYS A 87 -6.30 -11.62 -4.29
C LYS A 87 -4.79 -11.42 -4.49
N SER A 88 -3.96 -12.20 -3.80
CA SER A 88 -2.50 -12.16 -3.93
C SER A 88 -1.89 -10.76 -3.68
N THR A 89 -2.49 -9.96 -2.80
CA THR A 89 -2.02 -8.60 -2.49
C THR A 89 -1.20 -8.59 -1.23
N ASN A 90 -0.16 -7.77 -1.17
CA ASN A 90 0.59 -7.52 0.05
C ASN A 90 0.44 -6.07 0.46
N LEU A 91 -0.09 -5.84 1.65
CA LEU A 91 -0.03 -4.55 2.34
C LEU A 91 1.03 -4.66 3.43
N ARG A 92 2.09 -3.87 3.32
CA ARG A 92 3.15 -3.79 4.32
C ARG A 92 3.30 -2.37 4.85
N VAL A 93 3.39 -2.25 6.17
CA VAL A 93 3.69 -0.97 6.83
C VAL A 93 4.87 -1.17 7.77
N ASN A 94 5.90 -0.34 7.62
CA ASN A 94 7.03 -0.26 8.53
C ASN A 94 7.06 1.15 9.13
N GLY A 95 7.16 1.25 10.45
CA GLY A 95 7.12 2.54 11.14
C GLY A 95 7.05 2.49 12.66
N HIS A 96 6.95 3.66 13.28
CA HIS A 96 6.64 3.77 14.69
C HIS A 96 5.18 3.41 14.94
N SER A 97 4.26 4.05 14.21
CA SER A 97 2.82 3.79 14.31
C SER A 97 2.12 3.68 12.96
N ALA A 98 1.05 2.90 12.93
CA ALA A 98 0.13 2.79 11.80
C ALA A 98 -1.30 2.99 12.30
N HIS A 99 -2.11 3.76 11.57
CA HIS A 99 -3.49 4.02 11.93
C HIS A 99 -4.38 3.65 10.76
N PHE A 100 -5.28 2.68 10.97
CA PHE A 100 -6.22 2.23 9.95
C PHE A 100 -7.63 2.62 10.31
N LYS A 101 -8.37 3.20 9.36
CA LYS A 101 -9.82 3.35 9.50
C LYS A 101 -10.52 1.99 9.46
N ASN A 102 -10.26 1.20 8.41
CA ASN A 102 -10.76 -0.16 8.26
C ASN A 102 -9.94 -0.92 7.22
N ILE A 103 -9.86 -2.25 7.36
CA ILE A 103 -9.29 -3.16 6.36
C ILE A 103 -10.32 -4.24 6.02
N ASP A 104 -10.76 -4.27 4.77
CA ASP A 104 -11.62 -5.30 4.21
C ASP A 104 -10.80 -6.28 3.36
N ALA A 105 -10.60 -7.48 3.90
CA ALA A 105 -9.93 -8.58 3.23
C ALA A 105 -10.91 -9.66 2.74
N SER A 106 -12.22 -9.40 2.69
CA SER A 106 -13.24 -10.39 2.30
C SER A 106 -13.08 -10.94 0.87
N LYS A 107 -12.39 -10.19 0.00
CA LYS A 107 -12.12 -10.57 -1.40
C LYS A 107 -10.71 -11.16 -1.61
N SER A 108 -9.95 -11.35 -0.53
CA SER A 108 -8.55 -11.75 -0.60
C SER A 108 -8.33 -13.23 -0.88
N ASP A 109 -9.24 -14.09 -0.42
CA ASP A 109 -9.00 -15.54 -0.37
C ASP A 109 -9.85 -16.33 -1.37
N ASN A 110 -9.25 -17.37 -1.95
CA ASN A 110 -9.95 -18.46 -2.63
C ASN A 110 -9.27 -19.82 -2.44
N GLY A 111 -8.51 -20.02 -1.36
CA GLY A 111 -7.85 -21.27 -0.99
C GLY A 111 -6.50 -21.56 -1.69
N LEU A 112 -6.10 -20.75 -2.67
CA LEU A 112 -4.85 -20.93 -3.45
C LEU A 112 -3.98 -19.67 -3.53
N ASN A 113 -4.55 -18.50 -3.23
CA ASN A 113 -3.89 -17.21 -3.32
C ASN A 113 -4.32 -16.39 -2.12
N THR A 114 -3.42 -16.17 -1.17
CA THR A 114 -3.69 -15.36 0.03
C THR A 114 -3.14 -13.95 -0.14
N SER A 115 -3.78 -13.00 0.53
CA SER A 115 -3.25 -11.66 0.71
C SER A 115 -2.61 -11.54 2.08
N THR A 116 -1.55 -10.75 2.16
CA THR A 116 -0.77 -10.58 3.38
C THR A 116 -0.97 -9.17 3.91
N LEU A 117 -1.25 -9.06 5.21
CA LEU A 117 -1.14 -7.84 5.99
C LEU A 117 0.11 -7.96 6.87
N ASP A 118 1.19 -7.29 6.47
CA ASP A 118 2.48 -7.29 7.17
C ASP A 118 2.66 -5.99 7.95
N LEU A 119 2.35 -6.04 9.24
CA LEU A 119 2.54 -4.95 10.21
C LEU A 119 3.69 -5.25 11.18
N SER A 120 4.51 -6.25 10.87
CA SER A 120 5.63 -6.66 11.74
C SER A 120 6.71 -5.59 11.88
N GLY A 121 6.74 -4.62 10.96
CA GLY A 121 7.63 -3.46 11.01
C GLY A 121 7.06 -2.27 11.80
N VAL A 122 5.85 -2.37 12.35
CA VAL A 122 5.28 -1.33 13.23
C VAL A 122 5.73 -1.58 14.66
N THR A 123 6.33 -0.58 15.31
CA THR A 123 7.08 -0.79 16.57
C THR A 123 6.39 -0.30 17.85
N ASP A 124 5.38 0.56 17.75
CA ASP A 124 4.65 1.09 18.90
C ASP A 124 3.15 0.75 18.83
N LYS A 125 2.45 1.24 17.80
CA LYS A 125 0.98 1.14 17.77
C LYS A 125 0.40 0.85 16.38
N VAL A 126 -0.63 -0.01 16.36
CA VAL A 126 -1.57 -0.25 15.26
C VAL A 126 -2.99 0.08 15.72
#